data_AF-A0AAW7PU53-F1
#
_entry.id   AF-A0AAW7PU53-F1
#
_cell.length_a   1.000
_cell.length_b   1.000
_cell.length_c   1.000
_cell.angle_alpha   90.00
_cell.angle_beta   90.00
_cell.angle_gamma   90.00
#
_symmetry.space_group_name_H-M   'P 1'
#
loop_
_entity.id
_entity.type
_entity.pdbx_description
1 polymer ?
#
loop_
_entity_poly.entity_id
_entity_poly.type
_entity_poly.pdbx_seq_one_letter_code
_entity_poly.pdbx_strand_id
1 'polypeptide(L)'
;MVNYNRLFHILNRNIAKEYKYSEQDVKNCFAKTSYDDLTDHEKVLISKTFKEVEDAEDIDFIIKDLDLNKENIKSIYISSPYNNRIKAWNNYFNIPYKKEANPPYKPMDIDKILSPTLKKMAIEKLNQGYKF
;
A
#
# COMPACT_ATOMS: atom_id res chain seq x y z
N MET A 1 26.27 14.28 9.48
CA MET A 1 25.06 13.47 9.75
C MET A 1 24.71 12.76 8.46
N VAL A 2 24.81 11.43 8.41
CA VAL A 2 24.32 10.69 7.24
C VAL A 2 22.80 10.62 7.42
N ASN A 3 22.11 11.58 6.80
CA ASN A 3 20.65 11.62 6.79
C ASN A 3 20.18 10.47 5.89
N TYR A 4 20.12 9.26 6.45
CA TYR A 4 19.46 8.13 5.81
C TYR A 4 17.97 8.43 5.78
N ASN A 5 17.58 9.20 4.78
CA ASN A 5 16.22 9.60 4.56
C ASN A 5 15.47 8.34 4.11
N ARG A 6 14.82 7.69 5.09
CA ARG A 6 14.19 6.36 4.99
C ARG A 6 13.28 6.27 3.77
N LEU A 7 12.61 7.36 3.42
CA LEU A 7 11.78 7.42 2.22
C LEU A 7 12.58 7.14 0.95
N PHE A 8 13.76 7.76 0.74
CA PHE A 8 14.57 7.47 -0.44
C PHE A 8 15.12 6.04 -0.45
N HIS A 9 15.36 5.44 0.71
CA HIS A 9 15.70 4.02 0.77
C HIS A 9 14.55 3.16 0.25
N ILE A 10 13.32 3.41 0.69
CA ILE A 10 12.10 2.74 0.21
C ILE A 10 11.89 2.96 -1.30
N LEU A 11 11.90 4.23 -1.72
CA LEU A 11 11.60 4.63 -3.09
C LEU A 11 12.63 4.09 -4.08
N ASN A 12 13.91 4.16 -3.73
CA ASN A 12 15.03 3.86 -4.63
C ASN A 12 15.61 2.46 -4.47
N ARG A 13 14.97 1.58 -3.69
CA ARG A 13 15.35 0.17 -3.59
C ARG A 13 15.06 -0.54 -4.92
N ASN A 14 16.06 -1.27 -5.43
CA ASN A 14 15.98 -2.13 -6.60
C ASN A 14 15.52 -1.44 -7.90
N ILE A 15 15.85 -0.16 -8.09
CA ILE A 15 15.62 0.56 -9.34
C ILE A 15 16.93 1.06 -9.95
N ALA A 16 17.00 1.09 -11.27
CA ALA A 16 18.17 1.58 -11.99
C ALA A 16 18.38 3.08 -11.73
N LYS A 17 19.62 3.55 -11.91
CA LYS A 17 20.06 4.87 -11.44
C LYS A 17 19.27 6.02 -12.09
N GLU A 18 18.95 5.86 -13.36
CA GLU A 18 18.20 6.78 -14.21
C GLU A 18 16.71 6.93 -13.84
N TYR A 19 16.17 6.00 -13.05
CA TYR A 19 14.78 6.04 -12.56
C TYR A 19 14.66 6.38 -11.07
N LYS A 20 15.78 6.74 -10.42
CA LYS A 20 15.76 7.08 -9.00
C LYS A 20 14.98 8.37 -8.76
N TYR A 21 14.11 8.31 -7.77
CA TYR A 21 13.40 9.47 -7.24
C TYR A 21 14.38 10.41 -6.55
N SER A 22 14.37 11.65 -6.99
CA SER A 22 15.02 12.78 -6.35
C SER A 22 14.10 13.43 -5.31
N GLU A 23 14.66 14.33 -4.51
CA GLU A 23 13.89 15.16 -3.60
C GLU A 23 12.84 16.02 -4.31
N GLN A 24 13.20 16.56 -5.48
CA GLN A 24 12.27 17.36 -6.26
C GLN A 24 11.09 16.53 -6.78
N ASP A 25 11.31 15.26 -7.15
CA ASP A 25 10.23 14.37 -7.59
C ASP A 25 9.22 14.12 -6.46
N VAL A 26 9.72 13.89 -5.24
CA VAL A 26 8.89 13.70 -4.05
C VAL A 26 8.09 14.97 -3.73
N LYS A 27 8.76 16.13 -3.72
CA LYS A 27 8.11 17.42 -3.45
C LYS A 27 7.05 17.74 -4.50
N ASN A 28 7.34 17.54 -5.79
CA ASN A 28 6.39 17.75 -6.87
C ASN A 28 5.17 16.82 -6.76
N CYS A 29 5.40 15.55 -6.41
CA CYS A 29 4.34 14.57 -6.22
C CYS A 29 3.40 14.98 -5.07
N PHE A 30 3.95 15.38 -3.92
CA PHE A 30 3.18 15.77 -2.74
C PHE A 30 2.70 17.23 -2.76
N ALA A 31 3.09 18.02 -3.75
CA ALA A 31 2.49 19.34 -4.01
C ALA A 31 1.07 19.25 -4.61
N LYS A 32 0.71 18.09 -5.19
CA LYS A 32 -0.63 17.83 -5.73
C LYS A 32 -1.65 17.57 -4.63
N THR A 33 -2.93 17.65 -4.99
CA THR A 33 -4.05 17.52 -4.03
C THR A 33 -4.96 16.32 -4.32
N SER A 34 -4.86 15.69 -5.50
CA SER A 34 -5.63 14.48 -5.83
C SER A 34 -4.74 13.37 -6.38
N TYR A 35 -5.07 12.12 -6.06
CA TYR A 35 -4.44 10.93 -6.62
C TYR A 35 -4.62 10.82 -8.13
N ASP A 36 -5.73 11.34 -8.66
CA ASP A 36 -6.04 11.29 -10.09
C ASP A 36 -5.17 12.25 -10.92
N ASP A 37 -4.62 13.29 -10.28
CA ASP A 37 -3.71 14.27 -10.91
C ASP A 37 -2.27 13.74 -11.02
N LEU A 38 -1.99 12.57 -10.45
CA LEU A 38 -0.67 11.95 -10.46
C LEU A 38 -0.39 11.25 -11.80
N THR A 39 0.84 11.42 -12.28
CA THR A 39 1.38 10.57 -13.35
C THR A 39 1.57 9.13 -12.89
N ASP A 40 1.71 8.17 -13.80
CA ASP A 40 1.94 6.77 -13.44
C ASP A 40 3.21 6.59 -12.57
N HIS A 41 4.25 7.38 -12.85
CA HIS A 41 5.49 7.36 -12.07
C HIS A 41 5.30 7.85 -10.62
N GLU A 42 4.46 8.87 -10.43
CA GLU A 42 4.08 9.40 -9.12
C GLU A 42 3.12 8.48 -8.38
N LYS A 43 2.21 7.80 -9.09
CA LYS A 43 1.35 6.77 -8.50
C LYS A 43 2.17 5.62 -7.91
N VAL A 44 3.28 5.25 -8.56
CA VAL A 44 4.24 4.27 -8.02
C VAL A 44 4.92 4.80 -6.75
N LEU A 45 5.35 6.07 -6.75
CA LEU A 45 5.91 6.73 -5.57
C LEU A 45 4.93 6.66 -4.40
N ILE A 46 3.69 7.13 -4.60
CA ILE A 46 2.63 7.09 -3.58
C ILE A 46 2.36 5.65 -3.12
N SER A 47 2.33 4.68 -4.04
CA SER A 47 2.13 3.27 -3.69
C SER A 47 3.19 2.75 -2.72
N LYS A 48 4.47 3.02 -3.00
CA LYS A 48 5.58 2.61 -2.15
C LYS A 48 5.51 3.31 -0.80
N THR A 49 5.31 4.63 -0.80
CA THR A 49 5.24 5.43 0.43
C THR A 49 4.12 4.94 1.34
N PHE A 50 2.90 4.79 0.82
CA PHE A 50 1.77 4.41 1.68
C PHE A 50 1.82 2.96 2.14
N LYS A 51 2.45 2.04 1.39
CA LYS A 51 2.55 0.63 1.78
C LYS A 51 3.68 0.34 2.75
N GLU A 52 4.80 1.06 2.66
CA GLU A 52 6.04 0.72 3.38
C GLU A 52 6.38 1.66 4.54
N VAL A 53 5.68 2.79 4.66
CA VAL A 53 5.77 3.68 5.84
C VAL A 53 4.67 3.29 6.83
N GLU A 54 5.06 2.71 7.97
CA GLU A 54 4.17 1.93 8.83
C GLU A 54 3.87 2.55 10.21
N ASP A 55 4.62 3.57 10.64
CA ASP A 55 4.43 4.22 11.93
C ASP A 55 4.36 5.76 11.83
N ALA A 56 3.76 6.37 12.86
CA ALA A 56 3.49 7.81 12.86
C ALA A 56 4.76 8.66 12.98
N GLU A 57 5.79 8.14 13.66
CA GLU A 57 7.05 8.85 13.85
C GLU A 57 7.81 8.97 12.53
N ASP A 58 7.87 7.90 11.75
CA ASP A 58 8.41 7.89 10.39
C ASP A 58 7.65 8.87 9.48
N ILE A 59 6.31 8.89 9.55
CA ILE A 59 5.49 9.81 8.75
C ILE A 59 5.82 11.26 9.11
N ASP A 60 5.84 11.61 10.41
CA ASP A 60 6.17 12.96 10.86
C ASP A 60 7.60 13.36 10.50
N PHE A 61 8.56 12.43 10.59
CA PHE A 61 9.94 12.66 10.18
C PHE A 61 10.02 12.98 8.69
N ILE A 62 9.38 12.18 7.83
CA ILE A 62 9.36 12.38 6.38
C ILE A 62 8.75 13.75 6.02
N ILE A 63 7.60 14.08 6.64
CA ILE A 63 6.91 15.36 6.38
C ILE A 63 7.80 16.53 6.75
N LYS A 64 8.48 16.45 7.90
CA LYS A 64 9.35 17.52 8.40
C LYS A 64 10.66 17.65 7.61
N ASP A 65 11.32 16.53 7.32
CA ASP A 65 12.61 16.51 6.63
C ASP A 65 12.51 17.02 5.19
N LEU A 66 11.38 16.73 4.53
CA LEU A 66 11.13 17.12 3.14
C LEU A 66 10.26 18.39 3.01
N ASP A 67 9.89 19.03 4.13
CA ASP A 67 9.02 20.20 4.16
C ASP A 67 7.72 20.02 3.34
N LEU A 68 7.05 18.88 3.57
CA LEU A 68 5.85 18.51 2.82
C LEU A 68 4.58 19.08 3.47
N ASN A 69 3.61 19.44 2.65
CA ASN A 69 2.30 19.86 3.15
C ASN A 69 1.47 18.65 3.59
N LYS A 70 1.25 18.53 4.90
CA LYS A 70 0.46 17.44 5.51
C LYS A 70 -0.96 17.33 4.94
N GLU A 71 -1.63 18.45 4.65
CA GLU A 71 -2.98 18.45 4.09
C GLU A 71 -3.02 17.95 2.65
N ASN A 72 -2.00 18.25 1.85
CA ASN A 72 -1.88 17.68 0.51
C ASN A 72 -1.70 16.15 0.55
N ILE A 73 -0.83 15.66 1.43
CA ILE A 73 -0.63 14.22 1.62
C ILE A 73 -1.94 13.54 2.05
N LYS A 74 -2.67 14.16 2.99
CA LYS A 74 -3.99 13.68 3.42
C LYS A 74 -4.99 13.65 2.27
N SER A 75 -5.02 14.69 1.45
CA SER A 75 -5.92 14.80 0.29
C SER A 75 -5.61 13.73 -0.77
N ILE A 76 -4.32 13.51 -1.07
CA ILE A 76 -3.87 12.41 -1.93
C ILE A 76 -4.27 11.06 -1.32
N TYR A 77 -4.04 10.85 -0.02
CA TYR A 77 -4.40 9.59 0.65
C TYR A 77 -5.89 9.29 0.55
N ILE A 78 -6.75 10.27 0.85
CA ILE A 78 -8.22 10.15 0.81
C ILE A 78 -8.74 9.83 -0.60
N SER A 79 -8.18 10.48 -1.63
CA SER A 79 -8.54 10.26 -3.04
C SER A 79 -7.91 8.99 -3.64
N SER A 80 -6.94 8.38 -2.97
CA SER A 80 -6.24 7.18 -3.47
C SER A 80 -6.98 5.87 -3.20
N PRO A 81 -6.64 4.78 -3.91
CA PRO A 81 -7.12 3.43 -3.60
C PRO A 81 -6.62 2.87 -2.25
N TYR A 82 -5.77 3.61 -1.53
CA TYR A 82 -5.21 3.20 -0.23
C TYR A 82 -6.05 3.69 0.96
N ASN A 83 -6.94 4.65 0.72
CA ASN A 83 -7.86 5.17 1.73
C ASN A 83 -8.60 4.02 2.44
N ASN A 84 -8.70 4.10 3.77
CA ASN A 84 -9.32 3.07 4.61
C ASN A 84 -8.67 1.68 4.55
N ARG A 85 -7.56 1.49 3.85
CA ARG A 85 -6.87 0.19 3.75
C ARG A 85 -5.60 0.10 4.57
N ILE A 86 -4.87 1.22 4.72
CA ILE A 86 -3.60 1.22 5.45
C ILE A 86 -3.77 1.76 6.87
N LYS A 87 -3.62 0.88 7.86
CA LYS A 87 -3.84 1.21 9.27
C LYS A 87 -2.99 2.38 9.76
N ALA A 88 -1.71 2.43 9.38
CA ALA A 88 -0.78 3.48 9.77
C ALA A 88 -1.29 4.88 9.37
N TRP A 89 -1.64 5.05 8.10
CA TRP A 89 -2.11 6.31 7.53
C TRP A 89 -3.52 6.67 7.99
N ASN A 90 -4.41 5.69 8.19
CA ASN A 90 -5.72 5.95 8.79
C ASN A 90 -5.58 6.49 10.21
N ASN A 91 -4.73 5.88 11.02
CA ASN A 91 -4.44 6.34 12.38
C ASN A 91 -3.82 7.75 12.34
N TYR A 92 -2.82 7.95 11.49
CA TYR A 92 -2.11 9.23 11.37
C TYR A 92 -3.04 10.40 10.99
N PHE A 93 -3.99 10.17 10.09
CA PHE A 93 -4.96 11.18 9.65
C PHE A 93 -6.29 11.17 10.41
N ASN A 94 -6.43 10.35 11.45
CA ASN A 94 -7.70 10.13 12.17
C ASN A 94 -8.88 9.77 11.24
N ILE A 95 -8.62 8.95 10.22
CA ILE A 95 -9.63 8.47 9.26
C ILE A 95 -10.27 7.20 9.83
N PRO A 96 -11.61 7.12 9.92
CA PRO A 96 -12.29 5.92 10.43
C PRO A 96 -11.95 4.69 9.60
N TYR A 97 -11.28 3.71 10.19
CA TYR A 97 -11.04 2.44 9.54
C TYR A 97 -12.36 1.69 9.36
N LYS A 98 -12.91 1.71 8.13
CA LYS A 98 -13.93 0.75 7.74
C LYS A 98 -13.22 -0.58 7.51
N LYS A 99 -13.20 -1.42 8.54
CA LYS A 99 -12.89 -2.84 8.36
C LYS A 99 -13.98 -3.38 7.44
N GLU A 100 -13.69 -3.50 6.14
CA GLU A 100 -14.53 -4.33 5.29
C GLU A 100 -14.57 -5.70 5.95
N ALA A 101 -15.77 -6.14 6.33
CA ALA A 101 -15.92 -7.49 6.84
C ALA A 101 -15.36 -8.41 5.76
N ASN A 102 -14.37 -9.23 6.09
CA ASN A 102 -13.95 -10.27 5.17
C ASN A 102 -15.23 -11.01 4.77
N PRO A 103 -15.54 -11.11 3.46
CA PRO A 103 -16.66 -11.92 3.06
C PRO A 103 -16.48 -13.30 3.70
N PRO A 104 -17.55 -13.94 4.17
CA PRO A 104 -17.45 -15.28 4.72
C PRO A 104 -16.65 -16.13 3.73
N TYR A 105 -15.64 -16.84 4.25
CA TYR A 105 -14.80 -17.69 3.41
C TYR A 105 -15.72 -18.60 2.59
N LYS A 106 -15.67 -18.43 1.27
CA LYS A 106 -16.35 -19.31 0.33
C LYS A 106 -15.26 -20.18 -0.29
N PRO A 107 -15.17 -21.47 0.10
CA PRO A 107 -14.19 -22.36 -0.51
C PRO A 107 -14.40 -22.43 -2.02
N MET A 108 -13.29 -22.64 -2.71
CA MET A 108 -13.30 -22.85 -4.14
C MET A 108 -14.04 -24.14 -4.47
N ASP A 109 -14.97 -24.08 -5.44
CA ASP A 109 -15.61 -25.29 -5.96
C ASP A 109 -14.54 -26.28 -6.45
N ILE A 110 -14.64 -27.55 -6.08
CA ILE A 110 -13.64 -28.58 -6.43
C ILE A 110 -13.40 -28.66 -7.94
N ASP A 111 -14.42 -28.38 -8.75
CA ASP A 111 -14.31 -28.36 -10.20
C ASP A 111 -13.49 -27.20 -10.76
N LYS A 112 -13.28 -26.15 -9.97
CA LYS A 112 -12.41 -25.02 -10.30
C LYS A 112 -10.95 -25.25 -9.91
N ILE A 113 -10.65 -26.33 -9.19
CA ILE A 113 -9.27 -26.69 -8.84
C ILE A 113 -8.56 -27.26 -10.06
N LEU A 114 -7.67 -26.47 -10.66
CA LEU A 114 -6.91 -26.86 -11.86
C LEU A 114 -5.80 -27.88 -11.57
N SER A 115 -5.25 -27.88 -10.36
CA SER A 115 -4.18 -28.81 -9.99
C SER A 115 -4.76 -30.21 -9.72
N PRO A 116 -4.34 -31.26 -10.47
CA PRO A 116 -4.85 -32.62 -10.28
C PRO A 116 -4.59 -33.14 -8.86
N THR A 117 -3.42 -32.84 -8.29
CA THR A 117 -3.04 -33.25 -6.94
C THR A 117 -3.93 -32.59 -5.89
N LEU A 118 -4.16 -31.27 -5.99
CA LEU A 118 -5.03 -30.56 -5.05
C LEU A 118 -6.49 -31.00 -5.19
N LYS A 119 -6.94 -31.28 -6.42
CA LYS A 119 -8.29 -31.79 -6.68
C LYS A 119 -8.50 -33.16 -6.02
N LYS A 120 -7.53 -34.07 -6.15
CA LYS A 120 -7.56 -35.38 -5.50
C LYS A 120 -7.62 -35.27 -3.96
N MET A 121 -6.76 -34.43 -3.38
CA MET A 121 -6.75 -34.20 -1.92
C MET A 121 -8.07 -33.61 -1.41
N ALA A 122 -8.68 -32.68 -2.16
CA ALA A 122 -9.97 -32.10 -1.81
C ALA A 122 -11.10 -33.15 -1.81
N ILE A 123 -11.11 -34.04 -2.81
CA ILE A 123 -12.08 -35.15 -2.90
C ILE A 123 -11.89 -36.15 -1.75
N GLU A 124 -10.66 -36.52 -1.42
CA GLU A 124 -10.37 -37.40 -0.29
C GLU A 124 -10.87 -36.83 1.03
N LYS A 125 -10.73 -35.52 1.23
CA LYS A 125 -11.25 -34.82 2.41
C LYS A 125 -12.78 -34.75 2.44
N LEU A 126 -13.44 -34.50 1.31
CA LEU A 126 -14.91 -34.63 1.21
C LEU A 126 -15.38 -36.01 1.64
N ASN A 127 -14.72 -37.07 1.15
CA ASN A 127 -15.07 -38.46 1.47
C ASN A 127 -14.84 -38.80 2.95
N GLN A 128 -13.97 -38.07 3.64
CA GLN A 128 -13.76 -38.15 5.09
C GLN A 128 -14.81 -37.36 5.89
N GLY A 129 -15.81 -36.75 5.23
CA GLY A 129 -16.89 -36.00 5.86
C GLY A 129 -16.57 -34.52 6.12
N TYR A 130 -15.44 -34.01 5.62
CA TYR A 130 -15.15 -32.57 5.70
C TYR A 130 -16.10 -31.81 4.78
N LYS A 131 -16.64 -30.69 5.29
CA LYS A 131 -17.43 -29.75 4.50
C LYS A 131 -16.53 -28.56 4.14
N PHE A 132 -16.52 -28.23 2.86
CA PHE A 132 -15.94 -27.00 2.34
C PHE A 132 -17.11 -26.03 2.17
#